data_AF-A0A0Q7BGD9-F1
#
_entry.id   AF-A0A0Q7BGD9-F1
#
_cell.length_a   1.000
_cell.length_b   1.000
_cell.length_c   1.000
_cell.angle_alpha   90.00
_cell.angle_beta   90.00
_cell.angle_gamma   90.00
#
_symmetry.space_group_name_H-M   'P 1'
#
loop_
_entity.id
_entity.type
_entity.pdbx_description
1 polymer ?
#
loop_
_entity_poly.entity_id
_entity_poly.type
_entity_poly.pdbx_seq_one_letter_code
_entity_poly.pdbx_strand_id
1 'polypeptide(L)'
;MATKPEVRETIGRRPSRSVKGREPRPDLASPRGPAEVPHDRPASHGLLVATADDPGFDELITAYQEVPDRYARAHRQFQEHRGSLQELYFAKRIHAGAGVLRPNSWFGRLVQRRSLCVRYDGTATACVQPEFETAIWRARRMERKSLLLLGGRSRRVLLEMIYSIIVYLLSVLDATEPTNGKALDDTARRERNERVASAIASARAELTRLDRFVDEAAKRASLRDYLLGIPIGMAACGLLIYYADGWTHPLAGRGVEDLADQARVCFACGAVGGVVSVMARITRRSTLNIDSAQGHGVTGLAGAIRPVIGAVFGLALFVFVAGGLVPIDVPTDQWRANLFFASLAFLAGFSERWAQDTIVHSAPSVTFLRNPVGSSPSSTSVAPNDTDAEGDLADVDVGSHSDASTEKDD
;
A
#
# COMPACT_ATOMS: atom_id res chain seq x y z
N MET A 1 -60.37 31.10 -18.36
CA MET A 1 -59.53 30.98 -17.15
C MET A 1 -58.10 31.31 -17.54
N ALA A 2 -57.54 32.28 -16.82
CA ALA A 2 -56.29 33.02 -16.98
C ALA A 2 -55.10 32.37 -17.74
N THR A 3 -54.68 33.07 -18.80
CA THR A 3 -53.29 33.18 -19.28
C THR A 3 -52.46 34.01 -18.30
N LYS A 4 -51.21 33.60 -18.00
CA LYS A 4 -50.23 34.41 -17.25
C LYS A 4 -48.85 34.34 -17.93
N PRO A 5 -48.19 35.48 -18.22
CA PRO A 5 -46.97 35.53 -19.01
C PRO A 5 -45.68 35.64 -18.19
N GLU A 6 -44.62 35.06 -18.76
CA GLU A 6 -43.31 35.65 -19.07
C GLU A 6 -42.65 36.59 -18.05
N VAL A 7 -41.58 36.11 -17.40
CA VAL A 7 -40.60 36.94 -16.68
C VAL A 7 -39.29 36.91 -17.45
N ARG A 8 -38.91 38.10 -17.91
CA ARG A 8 -37.74 38.43 -18.73
C ARG A 8 -36.65 38.95 -17.78
N GLU A 9 -35.60 38.17 -17.54
CA GLU A 9 -34.47 38.61 -16.72
C GLU A 9 -33.33 39.21 -17.56
N THR A 10 -32.74 40.22 -16.93
CA THR A 10 -32.06 41.35 -17.54
C THR A 10 -30.56 41.11 -17.63
N ILE A 11 -30.00 41.27 -18.82
CA ILE A 11 -28.57 41.16 -19.11
C ILE A 11 -27.82 42.37 -18.51
N GLY A 12 -27.04 42.11 -17.46
CA GLY A 12 -26.11 43.06 -16.86
C GLY A 12 -24.76 43.11 -17.59
N ARG A 13 -24.54 44.20 -18.34
CA ARG A 13 -23.26 44.60 -18.97
C ARG A 13 -22.17 44.84 -17.91
N ARG A 14 -20.99 44.23 -18.06
CA ARG A 14 -19.74 44.66 -17.42
C ARG A 14 -18.96 45.60 -18.34
N PRO A 15 -18.38 46.71 -17.84
CA PRO A 15 -17.57 47.59 -18.66
C PRO A 15 -16.13 47.07 -18.82
N SER A 16 -15.65 47.28 -20.03
CA SER A 16 -14.30 47.12 -20.56
C SER A 16 -13.30 48.01 -19.84
N ARG A 17 -12.17 47.43 -19.42
CA ARG A 17 -11.03 48.20 -18.87
C ARG A 17 -10.02 48.45 -19.99
N SER A 18 -9.84 49.74 -20.25
CA SER A 18 -9.06 50.35 -21.31
C SER A 18 -7.55 50.16 -21.14
N VAL A 19 -6.91 49.95 -22.29
CA VAL A 19 -5.48 49.90 -22.57
C VAL A 19 -4.90 51.32 -22.57
N LYS A 20 -3.87 51.56 -21.75
CA LYS A 20 -2.94 52.71 -21.78
C LYS A 20 -1.71 52.26 -20.98
N GLY A 21 -0.48 52.51 -21.35
CA GLY A 21 0.16 53.28 -22.42
C GLY A 21 1.67 53.05 -22.23
N ARG A 22 2.42 53.17 -23.32
CA ARG A 22 3.86 52.90 -23.43
C ARG A 22 4.65 54.20 -23.17
N GLU A 23 5.90 54.02 -22.71
CA GLU A 23 7.07 54.95 -22.67
C GLU A 23 7.26 55.85 -21.42
N PRO A 24 8.51 56.31 -21.11
CA PRO A 24 9.86 55.93 -21.57
C PRO A 24 10.86 55.57 -20.44
N ARG A 25 12.02 55.00 -20.85
CA ARG A 25 13.22 54.80 -20.03
C ARG A 25 13.82 56.12 -19.51
N PRO A 26 14.43 56.09 -18.31
CA PRO A 26 15.66 56.82 -18.07
C PRO A 26 16.78 55.94 -17.49
N ASP A 27 17.97 56.53 -17.52
CA ASP A 27 19.28 55.92 -17.50
C ASP A 27 19.80 55.36 -16.16
N LEU A 28 20.81 54.51 -16.35
CA LEU A 28 21.96 54.19 -15.48
C LEU A 28 22.10 54.92 -14.13
N ALA A 29 22.10 54.14 -13.04
CA ALA A 29 23.00 54.36 -11.89
C ALA A 29 23.16 53.10 -11.00
N SER A 30 24.41 52.62 -10.93
CA SER A 30 25.13 51.96 -9.82
C SER A 30 24.62 50.68 -9.11
N PRO A 31 25.55 49.78 -8.72
CA PRO A 31 25.25 48.46 -8.18
C PRO A 31 24.91 48.53 -6.67
N ARG A 32 23.73 48.04 -6.29
CA ARG A 32 23.41 47.66 -4.91
C ARG A 32 23.35 46.12 -4.84
N GLY A 33 23.82 45.59 -3.73
CA GLY A 33 24.10 44.18 -3.47
C GLY A 33 22.91 43.22 -3.63
N PRO A 34 23.17 41.90 -3.47
CA PRO A 34 22.23 40.86 -3.80
C PRO A 34 20.93 41.01 -3.00
N ALA A 35 19.85 41.29 -3.73
CA ALA A 35 18.49 41.25 -3.23
C ALA A 35 18.15 39.80 -2.87
N GLU A 36 17.77 39.63 -1.62
CA GLU A 36 17.24 38.43 -1.01
C GLU A 36 15.98 37.99 -1.79
N VAL A 37 16.08 36.84 -2.47
CA VAL A 37 14.99 36.23 -3.22
C VAL A 37 13.95 35.72 -2.20
N PRO A 38 12.67 36.13 -2.27
CA PRO A 38 11.62 35.54 -1.46
C PRO A 38 11.40 34.11 -1.97
N HIS A 39 11.93 33.13 -1.24
CA HIS A 39 11.56 31.74 -1.43
C HIS A 39 10.14 31.54 -0.93
N ASP A 40 9.17 31.64 -1.83
CA ASP A 40 7.86 31.01 -1.68
C ASP A 40 8.10 29.50 -1.53
N ARG A 41 8.15 29.04 -0.29
CA ARG A 41 8.22 27.61 0.04
C ARG A 41 6.85 27.00 -0.27
N PRO A 42 6.78 25.99 -1.16
CA PRO A 42 5.56 25.21 -1.31
C PRO A 42 5.23 24.58 0.05
N ALA A 43 3.95 24.56 0.41
CA ALA A 43 3.41 24.04 1.66
C ALA A 43 3.98 22.63 1.98
N SER A 44 5.09 22.61 2.70
CA SER A 44 5.66 21.41 3.27
C SER A 44 4.67 20.92 4.32
N HIS A 45 4.07 19.76 4.07
CA HIS A 45 3.31 19.02 5.07
C HIS A 45 4.12 18.97 6.37
N GLY A 46 3.68 19.75 7.35
CA GLY A 46 4.37 19.90 8.62
C GLY A 46 4.50 18.55 9.31
N LEU A 47 5.73 18.05 9.40
CA LEU A 47 6.12 17.36 10.61
C LEU A 47 5.88 18.38 11.73
N LEU A 48 4.84 18.17 12.52
CA LEU A 48 4.60 18.89 13.77
C LEU A 48 5.85 18.72 14.62
N VAL A 49 6.73 19.72 14.58
CA VAL A 49 7.78 19.90 15.59
C VAL A 49 7.02 20.12 16.88
N ALA A 50 7.06 19.14 17.78
CA ALA A 50 6.43 19.24 19.08
C ALA A 50 6.99 20.47 19.79
N THR A 51 6.15 21.48 20.02
CA THR A 51 6.50 22.62 20.86
C THR A 51 6.75 22.10 22.28
N ALA A 52 7.69 22.72 23.00
CA ALA A 52 8.07 22.29 24.36
C ALA A 52 6.89 22.24 25.36
N ASP A 53 5.77 22.89 25.03
CA ASP A 53 4.55 22.96 25.84
C ASP A 53 3.45 21.95 25.44
N ASP A 54 3.68 21.07 24.46
CA ASP A 54 2.71 20.01 24.14
C ASP A 54 2.74 18.95 25.25
N PRO A 55 1.61 18.61 25.89
CA PRO A 55 1.56 17.57 26.92
C PRO A 55 2.10 16.27 26.35
N GLY A 56 3.25 15.86 26.87
CA GLY A 56 3.96 14.68 26.43
C GLY A 56 3.21 13.42 26.83
N PHE A 57 3.38 12.34 26.06
CA PHE A 57 2.93 11.01 26.52
C PHE A 57 3.64 10.59 27.81
N ASP A 58 4.84 11.11 28.07
CA ASP A 58 5.59 10.89 29.31
C ASP A 58 4.88 11.51 30.52
N GLU A 59 4.23 12.67 30.37
CA GLU A 59 3.45 13.31 31.44
C GLU A 59 2.24 12.46 31.84
N LEU A 60 1.60 11.80 30.87
CA LEU A 60 0.52 10.84 31.16
C LEU A 60 1.00 9.65 31.98
N ILE A 61 2.17 9.11 31.65
CA ILE A 61 2.76 7.99 32.38
C ILE A 61 3.07 8.42 33.82
N THR A 62 3.71 9.57 34.00
CA THR A 62 4.02 10.12 35.33
C THR A 62 2.75 10.39 36.13
N ALA A 63 1.75 11.03 35.52
CA ALA A 63 0.48 11.34 36.19
C ALA A 63 -0.28 10.07 36.61
N TYR A 64 -0.21 9.00 35.82
CA TYR A 64 -0.81 7.71 36.16
C TYR A 64 -0.14 7.05 37.38
N GLN A 65 1.19 7.20 37.51
CA GLN A 65 1.98 6.60 38.59
C GLN A 65 1.90 7.39 39.91
N GLU A 66 1.75 8.72 39.85
CA GLU A 66 1.76 9.58 41.05
C GLU A 66 0.38 9.76 41.71
N VAL A 67 -0.63 10.25 40.97
CA VAL A 67 -1.91 10.71 41.56
C VAL A 67 -3.10 10.55 40.58
N PRO A 68 -4.18 9.82 40.96
CA PRO A 68 -5.35 9.62 40.08
C PRO A 68 -6.01 10.91 39.56
N ASP A 69 -6.07 11.96 40.37
CA ASP A 69 -6.69 13.23 39.98
C ASP A 69 -5.88 14.00 38.93
N ARG A 70 -4.55 13.90 38.96
CA ARG A 70 -3.68 14.50 37.94
C ARG A 70 -3.84 13.77 36.61
N TYR A 71 -3.98 12.45 36.65
CA TYR A 71 -4.17 11.64 35.46
C TYR A 71 -5.40 12.05 34.65
N ALA A 72 -6.55 12.30 35.30
CA ALA A 72 -7.77 12.71 34.59
C ALA A 72 -7.60 14.04 33.82
N ARG A 73 -6.85 15.00 34.40
CA ARG A 73 -6.56 16.29 33.77
C ARG A 73 -5.57 16.14 32.62
N ALA A 74 -4.44 15.46 32.86
CA ALA A 74 -3.43 15.21 31.84
C ALA A 74 -4.01 14.41 30.66
N HIS A 75 -4.84 13.40 30.93
CA HIS A 75 -5.52 12.60 29.91
C HIS A 75 -6.47 13.44 29.05
N ARG A 76 -7.27 14.33 29.66
CA ARG A 76 -8.14 15.25 28.91
C ARG A 76 -7.31 16.21 28.03
N GLN A 77 -6.28 16.83 28.61
CA GLN A 77 -5.41 17.76 27.88
C GLN A 77 -4.71 17.07 26.70
N PHE A 78 -4.20 15.86 26.91
CA PHE A 78 -3.61 15.05 25.84
C PHE A 78 -4.62 14.72 24.75
N GLN A 79 -5.85 14.34 25.11
CA GLN A 79 -6.90 14.03 24.13
C GLN A 79 -7.32 15.25 23.28
N GLU A 80 -7.33 16.43 23.88
CA GLU A 80 -7.63 17.70 23.18
C GLU A 80 -6.54 18.02 22.14
N HIS A 81 -5.26 17.82 22.47
CA HIS A 81 -4.14 18.18 21.61
C HIS A 81 -3.80 17.11 20.56
N ARG A 82 -3.77 15.84 20.95
CA ARG A 82 -3.26 14.74 20.11
C ARG A 82 -4.35 13.83 19.55
N GLY A 83 -5.57 13.93 20.07
CA GLY A 83 -6.72 13.11 19.68
C GLY A 83 -7.08 12.03 20.71
N SER A 84 -8.19 11.33 20.48
CA SER A 84 -8.69 10.36 21.44
C SER A 84 -7.82 9.11 21.52
N LEU A 85 -7.44 8.74 22.74
CA LEU A 85 -6.79 7.46 23.03
C LEU A 85 -7.86 6.38 23.06
N GLN A 86 -7.73 5.36 22.23
CA GLN A 86 -8.68 4.24 22.18
C GLN A 86 -8.27 3.13 23.12
N GLU A 87 -6.98 2.81 23.09
CA GLU A 87 -6.35 1.76 23.87
C GLU A 87 -5.13 2.38 24.54
N LEU A 88 -4.94 2.08 25.81
CA LEU A 88 -3.91 2.66 26.63
C LEU A 88 -3.44 1.64 27.66
N TYR A 89 -2.13 1.52 27.80
CA TYR A 89 -1.47 0.67 28.75
C TYR A 89 -0.36 1.46 29.43
N PHE A 90 -0.33 1.39 30.75
CA PHE A 90 0.75 1.93 31.58
C PHE A 90 1.29 0.82 32.46
N ALA A 91 2.61 0.72 32.49
CA ALA A 91 3.31 -0.18 33.40
C ALA A 91 3.27 0.39 34.84
N LYS A 92 3.20 -0.51 35.83
CA LYS A 92 3.01 -0.14 37.24
C LYS A 92 4.32 0.20 37.95
N ARG A 93 5.39 -0.52 37.61
CA ARG A 93 6.71 -0.46 38.27
C ARG A 93 7.74 0.26 37.44
N ILE A 94 7.68 0.12 36.12
CA ILE A 94 8.58 0.82 35.19
C ILE A 94 7.91 2.05 34.59
N HIS A 95 8.67 3.11 34.29
CA HIS A 95 8.17 4.29 33.56
C HIS A 95 8.02 3.94 32.08
N ALA A 96 6.93 3.26 31.74
CA ALA A 96 6.62 2.84 30.38
C ALA A 96 5.12 2.81 30.11
N GLY A 97 4.77 3.01 28.85
CA GLY A 97 3.40 2.92 28.37
C GLY A 97 3.30 2.81 26.86
N ALA A 98 2.15 2.33 26.41
CA ALA A 98 1.79 2.28 25.01
C ALA A 98 0.34 2.71 24.83
N GLY A 99 0.01 3.31 23.69
CA GLY A 99 -1.35 3.70 23.39
C GLY A 99 -1.61 3.87 21.90
N VAL A 100 -2.86 3.66 21.50
CA VAL A 100 -3.33 3.86 20.12
C VAL A 100 -4.13 5.15 20.05
N LEU A 101 -3.62 6.12 19.28
CA LEU A 101 -4.26 7.41 19.08
C LEU A 101 -5.16 7.40 17.85
N ARG A 102 -6.29 8.08 18.01
CA ARG A 102 -7.19 8.45 16.93
C ARG A 102 -7.27 9.97 16.82
N PRO A 103 -6.89 10.58 15.69
CA PRO A 103 -6.94 12.02 15.52
C PRO A 103 -8.39 12.50 15.59
N ASN A 104 -8.60 13.62 16.28
CA ASN A 104 -9.94 14.19 16.47
C ASN A 104 -10.46 14.94 15.23
N SER A 105 -9.54 15.42 14.37
CA SER A 105 -9.86 16.15 13.15
C SER A 105 -10.81 15.38 12.24
N TRP A 106 -11.82 16.06 11.69
CA TRP A 106 -12.79 15.46 10.77
C TRP A 106 -12.12 14.91 9.50
N PHE A 107 -11.10 15.59 8.96
CA PHE A 107 -10.25 15.05 7.90
C PHE A 107 -9.46 13.82 8.36
N GLY A 108 -9.00 13.82 9.61
CA GLY A 108 -8.36 12.66 10.23
C GLY A 108 -9.29 11.44 10.32
N ARG A 109 -10.60 11.66 10.50
CA ARG A 109 -11.62 10.59 10.49
C ARG A 109 -11.81 10.00 9.09
N LEU A 110 -11.78 10.81 8.05
CA LEU A 110 -11.85 10.35 6.65
C LEU A 110 -10.65 9.48 6.28
N VAL A 111 -9.44 9.89 6.69
CA VAL A 111 -8.21 9.12 6.39
C VAL A 111 -7.98 7.97 7.39
N GLN A 112 -8.83 7.84 8.44
CA GLN A 112 -8.72 6.84 9.50
C GLN A 112 -7.29 6.65 10.03
N ARG A 113 -6.51 7.74 10.14
CA ARG A 113 -5.09 7.66 10.52
C ARG A 113 -4.96 7.35 12.00
N ARG A 114 -4.81 6.09 12.37
CA ARG A 114 -4.39 5.73 13.73
C ARG A 114 -2.86 5.74 13.85
N SER A 115 -2.34 6.19 14.98
CA SER A 115 -0.91 6.16 15.28
C SER A 115 -0.67 5.51 16.63
N LEU A 116 0.41 4.75 16.73
CA LEU A 116 0.85 4.12 17.94
C LEU A 116 1.85 5.05 18.65
N CYS A 117 1.59 5.35 19.92
CA CYS A 117 2.56 5.95 20.81
C CYS A 117 3.11 4.88 21.75
N VAL A 118 4.43 4.86 21.89
CA VAL A 118 5.13 3.97 22.82
C VAL A 118 6.22 4.79 23.49
N ARG A 119 6.30 4.71 24.81
CA ARG A 119 7.37 5.31 25.62
C ARG A 119 7.79 4.33 26.68
N TYR A 120 9.08 4.27 26.93
CA TYR A 120 9.68 3.42 27.95
C TYR A 120 11.01 4.02 28.36
N ASP A 121 11.40 3.85 29.62
CA ASP A 121 12.70 4.26 30.11
C ASP A 121 13.81 3.32 29.61
N GLY A 122 14.87 3.93 29.07
CA GLY A 122 16.08 3.24 28.62
C GLY A 122 16.83 2.57 29.77
N THR A 123 16.72 3.10 30.99
CA THR A 123 17.45 2.55 32.15
C THR A 123 16.90 1.20 32.59
N ALA A 124 15.58 1.05 32.66
CA ALA A 124 14.91 -0.21 32.96
C ALA A 124 15.14 -1.28 31.88
N THR A 125 15.31 -0.85 30.62
CA THR A 125 15.55 -1.75 29.48
C THR A 125 17.02 -2.07 29.23
N ALA A 126 17.96 -1.37 29.88
CA ALA A 126 19.40 -1.55 29.69
C ALA A 126 19.89 -2.98 29.97
N CYS A 127 19.17 -3.74 30.80
CA CYS A 127 19.52 -5.14 31.10
C CYS A 127 19.19 -6.12 29.96
N VAL A 128 18.33 -5.76 29.00
CA VAL A 128 17.75 -6.63 27.96
C VAL A 128 18.05 -6.10 26.54
N GLN A 129 18.91 -5.09 26.47
CA GLN A 129 18.76 -3.92 25.61
C GLN A 129 18.63 -4.16 24.09
N PRO A 130 19.50 -4.94 23.41
CA PRO A 130 19.49 -4.93 21.95
C PRO A 130 18.27 -5.65 21.36
N GLU A 131 17.82 -6.73 22.00
CA GLU A 131 16.79 -7.59 21.43
C GLU A 131 15.39 -7.01 21.59
N PHE A 132 15.11 -6.47 22.77
CA PHE A 132 13.87 -5.79 23.10
C PHE A 132 13.67 -4.55 22.22
N GLU A 133 14.70 -3.70 22.12
CA GLU A 133 14.65 -2.51 21.26
C GLU A 133 14.46 -2.89 19.78
N THR A 134 15.14 -3.94 19.32
CA THR A 134 14.98 -4.44 17.94
C THR A 134 13.53 -4.85 17.66
N ALA A 135 12.85 -5.50 18.61
CA ALA A 135 11.45 -5.88 18.47
C ALA A 135 10.53 -4.65 18.36
N ILE A 136 10.72 -3.65 19.24
CA ILE A 136 9.93 -2.40 19.20
C ILE A 136 10.20 -1.60 17.92
N TRP A 137 11.47 -1.49 17.49
CA TRP A 137 11.82 -0.80 16.25
C TRP A 137 11.24 -1.49 15.02
N ARG A 138 11.26 -2.83 15.00
CA ARG A 138 10.62 -3.62 13.94
C ARG A 138 9.12 -3.36 13.91
N ALA A 139 8.45 -3.38 15.05
CA ALA A 139 7.03 -3.06 15.18
C ALA A 139 6.69 -1.64 14.65
N ARG A 140 7.47 -0.62 15.04
CA ARG A 140 7.32 0.76 14.53
C ARG A 140 7.61 0.89 13.04
N ARG A 141 8.57 0.14 12.51
CA ARG A 141 8.84 0.09 11.07
C ARG A 141 7.64 -0.49 10.32
N MET A 142 7.03 -1.56 10.84
CA MET A 142 5.83 -2.16 10.26
C MET A 142 4.63 -1.22 10.31
N GLU A 143 4.43 -0.50 11.41
CA GLU A 143 3.45 0.57 11.49
C GLU A 143 3.65 1.57 10.34
N ARG A 144 4.86 2.13 10.20
CA ARG A 144 5.17 3.12 9.15
C ARG A 144 4.97 2.56 7.74
N LYS A 145 5.43 1.34 7.47
CA LYS A 145 5.20 0.63 6.19
C LYS A 145 3.69 0.51 5.91
N SER A 146 2.91 0.16 6.92
CA SER A 146 1.46 0.00 6.77
C SER A 146 0.70 1.29 6.48
N LEU A 147 1.23 2.45 6.91
CA LEU A 147 0.65 3.75 6.59
C LEU A 147 0.56 4.00 5.09
N LEU A 148 1.52 3.47 4.35
CA LEU A 148 1.66 3.65 2.91
C LEU A 148 0.93 2.57 2.12
N LEU A 149 0.89 1.33 2.65
CA LEU A 149 0.43 0.17 1.88
C LEU A 149 -1.01 -0.25 2.17
N LEU A 150 -1.52 -0.01 3.38
CA LEU A 150 -2.77 -0.62 3.84
C LEU A 150 -3.92 0.39 3.94
N GLY A 151 -5.09 -0.05 3.45
CA GLY A 151 -6.35 0.65 3.68
C GLY A 151 -6.82 0.60 5.14
N GLY A 152 -7.78 1.46 5.49
CA GLY A 152 -8.17 1.75 6.87
C GLY A 152 -8.50 0.54 7.75
N ARG A 153 -9.32 -0.42 7.27
CA ARG A 153 -9.72 -1.59 8.08
C ARG A 153 -8.56 -2.55 8.37
N SER A 154 -7.79 -2.96 7.37
CA SER A 154 -6.64 -3.87 7.57
C SER A 154 -5.55 -3.22 8.41
N ARG A 155 -5.32 -1.92 8.21
CA ARG A 155 -4.40 -1.12 9.04
C ARG A 155 -4.85 -1.06 10.50
N ARG A 156 -6.15 -0.91 10.76
CA ARG A 156 -6.70 -0.94 12.12
C ARG A 156 -6.35 -2.24 12.83
N VAL A 157 -6.63 -3.38 12.20
CA VAL A 157 -6.35 -4.71 12.79
C VAL A 157 -4.84 -4.89 13.01
N LEU A 158 -4.01 -4.46 12.04
CA LEU A 158 -2.56 -4.49 12.18
C LEU A 158 -2.07 -3.69 13.40
N LEU A 159 -2.56 -2.46 13.56
CA LEU A 159 -2.16 -1.61 14.69
C LEU A 159 -2.60 -2.19 16.03
N GLU A 160 -3.80 -2.77 16.11
CA GLU A 160 -4.30 -3.47 17.32
C GLU A 160 -3.41 -4.69 17.66
N MET A 161 -2.97 -5.46 16.65
CA MET A 161 -2.01 -6.56 16.83
C MET A 161 -0.62 -6.07 17.28
N ILE A 162 -0.08 -5.03 16.64
CA ILE A 162 1.20 -4.42 17.03
C ILE A 162 1.13 -3.92 18.48
N TYR A 163 0.05 -3.24 18.83
CA TYR A 163 -0.18 -2.73 20.18
C TYR A 163 -0.18 -3.88 21.20
N SER A 164 -0.89 -4.97 20.93
CA SER A 164 -0.93 -6.13 21.81
C SER A 164 0.44 -6.77 22.04
N ILE A 165 1.28 -6.87 21.00
CA ILE A 165 2.66 -7.37 21.12
C ILE A 165 3.49 -6.45 22.02
N ILE A 166 3.37 -5.13 21.86
CA ILE A 166 4.13 -4.15 22.65
C ILE A 166 3.65 -4.15 24.11
N VAL A 167 2.34 -4.20 24.34
CA VAL A 167 1.78 -4.31 25.70
C VAL A 167 2.23 -5.60 26.37
N TYR A 168 2.26 -6.72 25.65
CA TYR A 168 2.79 -7.99 26.17
C TYR A 168 4.25 -7.85 26.58
N LEU A 169 5.11 -7.30 25.72
CA LEU A 169 6.52 -7.07 26.01
C LEU A 169 6.73 -6.14 27.21
N LEU A 170 5.99 -5.04 27.28
CA LEU A 170 6.06 -4.09 28.40
C LEU A 170 5.53 -4.70 29.71
N SER A 171 4.48 -5.53 29.63
CA SER A 171 3.91 -6.21 30.80
C SER A 171 4.84 -7.26 31.38
N VAL A 172 5.55 -8.03 30.54
CA VAL A 172 6.57 -8.96 31.00
C VAL A 172 7.71 -8.21 31.67
N LEU A 173 8.17 -7.09 31.07
CA LEU A 173 9.22 -6.26 31.65
C LEU A 173 8.77 -5.69 33.01
N ASP A 174 7.55 -5.15 33.11
CA ASP A 174 6.97 -4.61 34.33
C ASP A 174 6.84 -5.67 35.44
N ALA A 175 6.41 -6.89 35.10
CA ALA A 175 6.28 -7.99 36.05
C ALA A 175 7.63 -8.46 36.61
N THR A 176 8.71 -8.25 35.87
CA THR A 176 10.06 -8.68 36.25
C THR A 176 10.84 -7.66 37.09
N GLU A 177 10.33 -6.44 37.23
CA GLU A 177 10.97 -5.39 38.01
C GLU A 177 10.77 -5.63 39.53
N PRO A 178 11.83 -5.62 40.36
CA PRO A 178 11.71 -5.88 41.80
C PRO A 178 10.89 -4.80 42.53
N THR A 179 9.88 -5.23 43.30
CA THR A 179 8.95 -4.32 43.99
C THR A 179 9.59 -3.43 45.07
N ASN A 180 10.76 -3.77 45.62
CA ASN A 180 11.30 -3.15 46.85
C ASN A 180 12.76 -2.70 46.76
N GLY A 181 13.34 -2.59 45.56
CA GLY A 181 14.74 -2.18 45.40
C GLY A 181 15.77 -3.10 46.08
N LYS A 182 15.34 -4.26 46.60
CA LYS A 182 16.23 -5.27 47.14
C LYS A 182 17.06 -5.84 45.99
N ALA A 183 18.37 -5.97 46.21
CA ALA A 183 19.25 -6.66 45.28
C ALA A 183 18.66 -8.05 44.98
N LEU A 184 18.45 -8.36 43.70
CA LEU A 184 18.02 -9.69 43.28
C LEU A 184 19.13 -10.69 43.58
N ASP A 185 18.76 -11.85 44.09
CA ASP A 185 19.63 -13.02 44.09
C ASP A 185 19.95 -13.45 42.64
N ASP A 186 21.10 -14.09 42.44
CA ASP A 186 21.57 -14.51 41.12
C ASP A 186 20.59 -15.49 40.46
N THR A 187 19.93 -16.33 41.26
CA THR A 187 18.89 -17.28 40.80
C THR A 187 17.69 -16.55 40.21
N ALA A 188 17.15 -15.56 40.92
CA ALA A 188 16.03 -14.73 40.46
C ALA A 188 16.39 -13.91 39.22
N ARG A 189 17.65 -13.48 39.11
CA ARG A 189 18.14 -12.74 37.93
C ARG A 189 18.17 -13.62 36.68
N ARG A 190 18.58 -14.89 36.81
CA ARG A 190 18.54 -15.87 35.71
C ARG A 190 17.12 -16.16 35.27
N GLU A 191 16.23 -16.47 36.22
CA GLU A 191 14.82 -16.75 35.91
C GLU A 191 14.13 -15.56 35.23
N ARG A 192 14.42 -14.34 35.67
CA ARG A 192 13.96 -13.12 35.00
C ARG A 192 14.43 -13.07 33.55
N ASN A 193 15.73 -13.24 33.32
CA ASN A 193 16.30 -13.15 31.98
C ASN A 193 15.71 -14.22 31.05
N GLU A 194 15.47 -15.43 31.55
CA GLU A 194 14.81 -16.52 30.79
C GLU A 194 13.37 -16.17 30.41
N ARG A 195 12.57 -15.64 31.35
CA ARG A 195 11.19 -15.21 31.08
C ARG A 195 11.13 -14.09 30.04
N VAL A 196 12.03 -13.11 30.15
CA VAL A 196 12.11 -12.01 29.19
C VAL A 196 12.57 -12.50 27.82
N ALA A 197 13.58 -13.37 27.76
CA ALA A 197 14.05 -13.97 26.51
C ALA A 197 12.94 -14.78 25.81
N SER A 198 12.18 -15.57 26.56
CA SER A 198 11.01 -16.31 26.05
C SER A 198 9.93 -15.36 25.49
N ALA A 199 9.63 -14.27 26.20
CA ALA A 199 8.68 -13.27 25.73
C ALA A 199 9.14 -12.56 24.44
N ILE A 200 10.44 -12.24 24.33
CA ILE A 200 11.03 -11.67 23.12
C ILE A 200 10.96 -12.66 21.94
N ALA A 201 11.27 -13.93 22.18
CA ALA A 201 11.17 -14.98 21.15
C ALA A 201 9.73 -15.12 20.63
N SER A 202 8.75 -15.17 21.53
CA SER A 202 7.32 -15.19 21.18
C SER A 202 6.90 -13.95 20.39
N ALA A 203 7.29 -12.75 20.84
CA ALA A 203 7.00 -11.51 20.14
C ALA A 203 7.63 -11.45 18.73
N ARG A 204 8.85 -11.99 18.54
CA ARG A 204 9.50 -12.09 17.23
C ARG A 204 8.75 -13.02 16.27
N ALA A 205 8.26 -14.15 16.79
CA ALA A 205 7.44 -15.08 16.01
C ALA A 205 6.15 -14.40 15.54
N GLU A 206 5.46 -13.69 16.45
CA GLU A 206 4.23 -12.96 16.10
C GLU A 206 4.48 -11.78 15.15
N LEU A 207 5.56 -11.01 15.33
CA LEU A 207 5.94 -9.96 14.38
C LEU A 207 6.24 -10.52 12.98
N THR A 208 6.79 -11.73 12.90
CA THR A 208 7.03 -12.40 11.61
C THR A 208 5.73 -12.85 10.96
N ARG A 209 4.76 -13.36 11.74
CA ARG A 209 3.41 -13.65 11.26
C ARG A 209 2.71 -12.38 10.77
N LEU A 210 2.91 -11.29 11.48
CA LEU A 210 2.35 -10.00 11.16
C LEU A 210 2.92 -9.40 9.87
N ASP A 211 4.20 -9.65 9.57
CA ASP A 211 4.83 -9.21 8.32
C ASP A 211 4.20 -9.91 7.10
N ARG A 212 3.94 -11.22 7.22
CA ARG A 212 3.17 -11.97 6.20
C ARG A 212 1.76 -11.41 6.03
N PHE A 213 1.10 -11.07 7.14
CA PHE A 213 -0.22 -10.44 7.09
C PHE A 213 -0.18 -9.08 6.36
N VAL A 214 0.84 -8.25 6.62
CA VAL A 214 1.03 -6.97 5.92
C VAL A 214 1.21 -7.19 4.43
N ASP A 215 2.08 -8.13 4.04
CA ASP A 215 2.37 -8.40 2.63
C ASP A 215 1.13 -8.98 1.90
N GLU A 216 0.37 -9.87 2.54
CA GLU A 216 -0.90 -10.36 2.01
C GLU A 216 -1.94 -9.24 1.86
N ALA A 217 -2.07 -8.38 2.88
CA ALA A 217 -3.02 -7.29 2.86
C ALA A 217 -2.65 -6.23 1.80
N ALA A 218 -1.35 -5.96 1.60
CA ALA A 218 -0.85 -5.08 0.55
C ALA A 218 -1.11 -5.65 -0.85
N LYS A 219 -0.94 -6.96 -1.04
CA LYS A 219 -1.31 -7.65 -2.30
C LYS A 219 -2.80 -7.54 -2.60
N ARG A 220 -3.67 -7.71 -1.59
CA ARG A 220 -5.13 -7.55 -1.77
C ARG A 220 -5.51 -6.09 -2.06
N ALA A 221 -4.85 -5.12 -1.43
CA ALA A 221 -5.09 -3.70 -1.66
C ALA A 221 -4.69 -3.27 -3.08
N SER A 222 -3.48 -3.62 -3.51
CA SER A 222 -3.00 -3.35 -4.89
C SER A 222 -3.89 -4.02 -5.93
N LEU A 223 -4.33 -5.25 -5.69
CA LEU A 223 -5.27 -5.94 -6.58
C LEU A 223 -6.59 -5.19 -6.73
N ARG A 224 -7.14 -4.67 -5.63
CA ARG A 224 -8.39 -3.89 -5.67
C ARG A 224 -8.22 -2.61 -6.48
N ASP A 225 -7.14 -1.88 -6.27
CA ASP A 225 -6.91 -0.61 -6.99
C ASP A 225 -6.67 -0.86 -8.48
N TYR A 226 -5.95 -1.95 -8.79
CA TYR A 226 -5.77 -2.45 -10.15
C TYR A 226 -7.12 -2.80 -10.81
N LEU A 227 -7.99 -3.55 -10.11
CA LEU A 227 -9.34 -3.91 -10.57
C LEU A 227 -10.22 -2.69 -10.80
N LEU A 228 -10.08 -1.67 -9.96
CA LEU A 228 -10.82 -0.41 -10.08
C LEU A 228 -10.40 0.41 -11.31
N GLY A 229 -9.19 0.19 -11.84
CA GLY A 229 -8.73 0.78 -13.10
C GLY A 229 -9.49 0.28 -14.33
N ILE A 230 -9.97 -0.97 -14.31
CA ILE A 230 -10.64 -1.60 -15.46
C ILE A 230 -11.90 -0.86 -15.92
N PRO A 231 -12.88 -0.53 -15.05
CA PRO A 231 -14.06 0.22 -15.48
C PRO A 231 -13.69 1.62 -16.00
N ILE A 232 -12.62 2.24 -15.49
CA ILE A 232 -12.11 3.52 -16.00
C ILE A 232 -11.59 3.33 -17.44
N GLY A 233 -10.82 2.27 -17.68
CA GLY A 233 -10.35 1.92 -19.03
C GLY A 233 -11.50 1.62 -20.00
N MET A 234 -12.53 0.90 -19.55
CA MET A 234 -13.73 0.62 -20.34
C MET A 234 -14.53 1.88 -20.64
N ALA A 235 -14.69 2.78 -19.67
CA ALA A 235 -15.34 4.07 -19.88
C ALA A 235 -14.55 4.94 -20.88
N ALA A 236 -13.22 4.94 -20.81
CA ALA A 236 -12.36 5.60 -21.78
C ALA A 236 -12.54 5.02 -23.19
N CYS A 237 -12.63 3.69 -23.33
CA CYS A 237 -12.92 3.04 -24.61
C CYS A 237 -14.31 3.45 -25.15
N GLY A 238 -15.34 3.47 -24.31
CA GLY A 238 -16.67 3.94 -24.69
C GLY A 238 -16.69 5.40 -25.13
N LEU A 239 -15.94 6.25 -24.43
CA LEU A 239 -15.78 7.67 -24.79
C LEU A 239 -15.07 7.83 -26.14
N LEU A 240 -14.06 7.01 -26.44
CA LEU A 240 -13.39 7.01 -27.74
C LEU A 240 -14.34 6.59 -28.87
N ILE A 241 -15.18 5.57 -28.66
CA ILE A 241 -16.21 5.16 -29.62
C ILE A 241 -17.19 6.32 -29.86
N TYR A 242 -17.65 6.98 -28.80
CA TYR A 242 -18.56 8.12 -28.88
C TYR A 242 -17.97 9.29 -29.68
N TYR A 243 -16.71 9.67 -29.40
CA TYR A 243 -16.04 10.72 -30.17
C TYR A 243 -15.78 10.33 -31.63
N ALA A 244 -15.45 9.06 -31.88
CA ALA A 244 -15.28 8.55 -33.24
C ALA A 244 -16.60 8.66 -34.02
N ASP A 245 -17.73 8.32 -33.41
CA ASP A 245 -19.05 8.44 -34.03
C ASP A 245 -19.35 9.88 -34.47
N GLY A 246 -19.20 10.84 -33.55
CA GLY A 246 -19.38 12.27 -33.85
C GLY A 246 -18.45 12.81 -34.94
N TRP A 247 -17.21 12.30 -35.02
CA TRP A 247 -16.25 12.67 -36.06
C TRP A 247 -16.57 12.05 -37.43
N THR A 248 -17.13 10.83 -37.44
CA THR A 248 -17.44 10.10 -38.69
C THR A 248 -18.79 10.48 -39.30
N HIS A 249 -19.72 11.03 -38.53
CA HIS A 249 -21.03 11.48 -39.00
C HIS A 249 -21.02 12.38 -40.27
N PRO A 250 -20.10 13.36 -40.45
CA PRO A 250 -20.02 14.15 -41.69
C PRO A 250 -19.55 13.35 -42.92
N LEU A 251 -19.00 12.14 -42.76
CA LEU A 251 -18.50 11.28 -43.83
C LEU A 251 -19.51 10.18 -44.24
N ALA A 252 -20.66 10.11 -43.56
CA ALA A 252 -21.71 9.10 -43.67
C ALA A 252 -22.16 8.79 -45.13
N GLY A 253 -22.17 9.77 -46.05
CA GLY A 253 -22.64 9.57 -47.42
C GLY A 253 -21.73 8.79 -48.40
N ARG A 254 -20.62 8.18 -47.97
CA ARG A 254 -19.62 7.55 -48.88
C ARG A 254 -19.56 6.01 -48.85
N GLY A 255 -20.54 5.34 -48.23
CA GLY A 255 -20.52 3.87 -48.09
C GLY A 255 -19.48 3.35 -47.09
N VAL A 256 -18.99 4.23 -46.20
CA VAL A 256 -18.00 3.89 -45.15
C VAL A 256 -18.70 3.48 -43.85
N GLU A 257 -20.03 3.59 -43.78
CA GLU A 257 -20.83 3.30 -42.58
C GLU A 257 -20.66 1.85 -42.10
N ASP A 258 -20.77 0.88 -43.03
CA ASP A 258 -20.61 -0.54 -42.70
C ASP A 258 -19.21 -0.87 -42.13
N LEU A 259 -18.17 -0.25 -42.70
CA LEU A 259 -16.79 -0.43 -42.25
C LEU A 259 -16.58 0.20 -40.87
N ALA A 260 -17.16 1.38 -40.64
CA ALA A 260 -17.08 2.07 -39.36
C ALA A 260 -17.78 1.27 -38.25
N ASP A 261 -18.95 0.70 -38.54
CA ASP A 261 -19.68 -0.13 -37.58
C ASP A 261 -18.94 -1.43 -37.26
N GLN A 262 -18.38 -2.11 -38.26
CA GLN A 262 -17.51 -3.27 -38.03
C GLN A 262 -16.28 -2.91 -37.20
N ALA A 263 -15.61 -1.79 -37.49
CA ALA A 263 -14.47 -1.31 -36.73
C ALA A 263 -14.81 -1.04 -35.26
N ARG A 264 -16.00 -0.45 -34.97
CA ARG A 264 -16.50 -0.21 -33.60
C ARG A 264 -16.73 -1.51 -32.85
N VAL A 265 -17.37 -2.49 -33.50
CA VAL A 265 -17.59 -3.82 -32.92
C VAL A 265 -16.25 -4.49 -32.61
N CYS A 266 -15.27 -4.43 -33.53
CA CYS A 266 -13.93 -4.96 -33.30
C CYS A 266 -13.23 -4.29 -32.12
N PHE A 267 -13.29 -2.95 -32.06
CA PHE A 267 -12.69 -2.19 -30.98
C PHE A 267 -13.31 -2.56 -29.62
N ALA A 268 -14.63 -2.66 -29.54
CA ALA A 268 -15.34 -3.07 -28.34
C ALA A 268 -15.01 -4.52 -27.94
N CYS A 269 -15.04 -5.46 -28.88
CA CYS A 269 -14.71 -6.87 -28.62
C CYS A 269 -13.23 -7.04 -28.21
N GLY A 270 -12.31 -6.29 -28.82
CA GLY A 270 -10.90 -6.25 -28.42
C GLY A 270 -10.71 -5.71 -27.00
N ALA A 271 -11.45 -4.66 -26.61
CA ALA A 271 -11.43 -4.15 -25.24
C ALA A 271 -11.89 -5.22 -24.23
N VAL A 272 -12.98 -5.91 -24.54
CA VAL A 272 -13.51 -7.02 -23.73
C VAL A 272 -12.49 -8.16 -23.63
N GLY A 273 -11.84 -8.53 -24.74
CA GLY A 273 -10.75 -9.52 -24.75
C GLY A 273 -9.60 -9.12 -23.80
N GLY A 274 -9.22 -7.85 -23.82
CA GLY A 274 -8.24 -7.27 -22.88
C GLY A 274 -8.68 -7.38 -21.42
N VAL A 275 -9.95 -7.10 -21.11
CA VAL A 275 -10.51 -7.28 -19.74
C VAL A 275 -10.46 -8.74 -19.31
N VAL A 276 -10.87 -9.68 -20.18
CA VAL A 276 -10.86 -11.11 -19.86
C VAL A 276 -9.42 -11.61 -19.65
N SER A 277 -8.46 -11.14 -20.45
CA SER A 277 -7.02 -11.40 -20.26
C SER A 277 -6.55 -10.97 -18.86
N VAL A 278 -6.99 -9.77 -18.44
CA VAL A 278 -6.70 -9.24 -17.11
C VAL A 278 -7.34 -10.08 -15.99
N MET A 279 -8.61 -10.45 -16.11
CA MET A 279 -9.28 -11.32 -15.12
C MET A 279 -8.57 -12.67 -15.00
N ALA A 280 -8.22 -13.29 -16.13
CA ALA A 280 -7.47 -14.53 -16.14
C ALA A 280 -6.09 -14.40 -15.46
N ARG A 281 -5.50 -13.20 -15.44
CA ARG A 281 -4.22 -12.93 -14.73
C ARG A 281 -4.39 -12.96 -13.23
N ILE A 282 -5.44 -12.31 -12.76
CA ILE A 282 -5.74 -12.24 -11.34
C ILE A 282 -6.06 -13.62 -10.79
N THR A 283 -6.86 -14.41 -11.51
CA THR A 283 -7.28 -15.75 -11.07
C THR A 283 -6.11 -16.72 -10.95
N ARG A 284 -5.09 -16.62 -11.82
CA ARG A 284 -3.95 -17.55 -11.82
C ARG A 284 -2.92 -17.31 -10.71
N ARG A 285 -3.16 -16.36 -9.78
CA ARG A 285 -2.27 -16.06 -8.63
C ARG A 285 -0.78 -15.87 -9.01
N SER A 286 -0.46 -15.57 -10.27
CA SER A 286 0.91 -15.24 -10.65
C SER A 286 1.34 -14.09 -9.75
N THR A 287 2.42 -14.28 -9.01
CA THR A 287 3.00 -13.30 -8.09
C THR A 287 3.35 -12.06 -8.89
N LEU A 288 2.35 -11.23 -9.12
CA LEU A 288 2.48 -9.89 -9.63
C LEU A 288 3.31 -9.20 -8.57
N ASN A 289 4.61 -9.14 -8.81
CA ASN A 289 5.54 -8.36 -8.03
C ASN A 289 5.26 -6.90 -8.39
N ILE A 290 4.06 -6.44 -8.04
CA ILE A 290 3.68 -5.05 -8.08
C ILE A 290 4.51 -4.46 -6.98
N ASP A 291 5.49 -3.65 -7.39
CA ASP A 291 6.24 -2.85 -6.46
C ASP A 291 5.24 -1.96 -5.73
N SER A 292 4.89 -2.37 -4.52
CA SER A 292 3.90 -1.69 -3.69
C SER A 292 4.31 -0.26 -3.33
N ALA A 293 5.55 0.14 -3.66
CA ALA A 293 6.01 1.52 -3.60
C ALA A 293 5.49 2.39 -4.75
N GLN A 294 5.09 1.82 -5.89
CA GLN A 294 4.44 2.54 -6.98
C GLN A 294 3.00 2.84 -6.59
N GLY A 295 2.77 4.04 -6.06
CA GLY A 295 1.53 4.45 -5.41
C GLY A 295 0.24 4.08 -6.17
N HIS A 296 -0.87 4.02 -5.41
CA HIS A 296 -2.19 3.54 -5.84
C HIS A 296 -2.63 4.01 -7.24
N GLY A 297 -2.32 5.26 -7.61
CA GLY A 297 -2.68 5.82 -8.92
C GLY A 297 -1.99 5.14 -10.11
N VAL A 298 -0.71 4.78 -9.98
CA VAL A 298 0.04 4.13 -11.06
C VAL A 298 -0.49 2.71 -11.29
N THR A 299 -0.78 1.99 -10.20
CA THR A 299 -1.35 0.64 -10.26
C THR A 299 -2.75 0.66 -10.90
N GLY A 300 -3.59 1.63 -10.55
CA GLY A 300 -4.90 1.81 -11.18
C GLY A 300 -4.80 2.16 -12.66
N LEU A 301 -3.91 3.08 -13.04
CA LEU A 301 -3.68 3.46 -14.43
C LEU A 301 -3.19 2.27 -15.27
N ALA A 302 -2.31 1.44 -14.72
CA ALA A 302 -1.85 0.21 -15.38
C ALA A 302 -3.01 -0.77 -15.64
N GLY A 303 -4.02 -0.82 -14.77
CA GLY A 303 -5.25 -1.59 -15.00
C GLY A 303 -6.14 -1.00 -16.10
N ALA A 304 -6.23 0.32 -16.18
CA ALA A 304 -7.06 1.05 -17.14
C ALA A 304 -6.52 1.00 -18.59
N ILE A 305 -5.20 0.95 -18.75
CA ILE A 305 -4.56 0.95 -20.08
C ILE A 305 -4.81 -0.37 -20.84
N ARG A 306 -4.98 -1.50 -20.13
CA ARG A 306 -5.07 -2.82 -20.77
C ARG A 306 -6.30 -3.01 -21.68
N PRO A 307 -7.53 -2.63 -21.26
CA PRO A 307 -8.67 -2.61 -22.19
C PRO A 307 -8.41 -1.78 -23.44
N VAL A 308 -7.75 -0.62 -23.31
CA VAL A 308 -7.42 0.26 -24.44
C VAL A 308 -6.45 -0.43 -25.40
N ILE A 309 -5.40 -1.07 -24.88
CA ILE A 309 -4.47 -1.85 -25.70
C ILE A 309 -5.20 -2.97 -26.44
N GLY A 310 -6.08 -3.72 -25.75
CA GLY A 310 -6.86 -4.78 -26.36
C GLY A 310 -7.77 -4.26 -27.48
N ALA A 311 -8.39 -3.09 -27.27
CA ALA A 311 -9.23 -2.42 -28.26
C ALA A 311 -8.44 -2.02 -29.51
N VAL A 312 -7.25 -1.44 -29.33
CA VAL A 312 -6.35 -1.04 -30.42
C VAL A 312 -5.87 -2.26 -31.21
N PHE A 313 -5.50 -3.36 -30.54
CA PHE A 313 -5.12 -4.59 -31.25
C PHE A 313 -6.27 -5.21 -32.03
N GLY A 314 -7.48 -5.23 -31.45
CA GLY A 314 -8.67 -5.69 -32.15
C GLY A 314 -8.93 -4.88 -33.43
N LEU A 315 -8.81 -3.55 -33.34
CA LEU A 315 -8.96 -2.66 -34.48
C LEU A 315 -7.85 -2.82 -35.54
N ALA A 316 -6.59 -2.92 -35.10
CA ALA A 316 -5.45 -3.10 -36.01
C ALA A 316 -5.60 -4.39 -36.81
N LEU A 317 -6.03 -5.47 -36.15
CA LEU A 317 -6.19 -6.76 -36.80
C LEU A 317 -7.39 -6.77 -37.77
N PHE A 318 -8.46 -6.05 -37.45
CA PHE A 318 -9.53 -5.76 -38.42
C PHE A 318 -8.98 -5.06 -39.67
N VAL A 319 -8.18 -3.99 -39.51
CA VAL A 319 -7.58 -3.25 -40.63
C VAL A 319 -6.65 -4.14 -41.47
N PHE A 320 -5.87 -5.02 -40.85
CA PHE A 320 -4.98 -5.92 -41.58
C PHE A 320 -5.72 -6.96 -42.42
N VAL A 321 -6.82 -7.51 -41.91
CA VAL A 321 -7.63 -8.47 -42.66
C VAL A 321 -8.46 -7.75 -43.73
N ALA A 322 -9.14 -6.67 -43.38
CA ALA A 322 -9.96 -5.90 -44.33
C ALA A 322 -9.10 -5.24 -45.43
N GLY A 323 -7.86 -4.86 -45.12
CA GLY A 323 -6.90 -4.32 -46.07
C GLY A 323 -6.19 -5.37 -46.93
N GLY A 324 -6.50 -6.67 -46.75
CA GLY A 324 -5.89 -7.77 -47.51
C GLY A 324 -4.42 -8.03 -47.19
N LEU A 325 -3.90 -7.47 -46.09
CA LEU A 325 -2.52 -7.73 -45.65
C LEU A 325 -2.38 -9.16 -45.08
N VAL A 326 -3.45 -9.66 -44.46
CA VAL A 326 -3.54 -11.02 -43.96
C VAL A 326 -4.59 -11.76 -44.79
N PRO A 327 -4.19 -12.71 -45.66
CA PRO A 327 -5.11 -13.40 -46.56
C PRO A 327 -5.92 -14.44 -45.79
N ILE A 328 -7.06 -14.02 -45.25
CA ILE A 328 -8.03 -14.90 -44.60
C ILE A 328 -9.36 -14.75 -45.34
N ASP A 329 -9.99 -15.87 -45.67
CA ASP A 329 -11.31 -15.87 -46.28
C ASP A 329 -12.36 -15.36 -45.29
N VAL A 330 -12.87 -14.15 -45.54
CA VAL A 330 -13.95 -13.54 -44.75
C VAL A 330 -15.29 -14.02 -45.30
N PRO A 331 -16.23 -14.47 -44.44
CA PRO A 331 -17.58 -14.83 -44.88
C PRO A 331 -18.27 -13.69 -45.63
N THR A 332 -18.96 -13.99 -46.74
CA THR A 332 -19.69 -13.00 -47.54
C THR A 332 -20.98 -12.51 -46.87
N ASP A 333 -21.52 -13.28 -45.93
CA ASP A 333 -22.70 -12.91 -45.16
C ASP A 333 -22.34 -11.89 -44.07
N GLN A 334 -22.98 -10.72 -44.08
CA GLN A 334 -22.64 -9.58 -43.22
C GLN A 334 -22.70 -9.94 -41.72
N TRP A 335 -23.70 -10.72 -41.31
CA TRP A 335 -23.81 -11.18 -39.93
C TRP A 335 -22.65 -12.10 -39.52
N ARG A 336 -22.30 -13.08 -40.37
CA ARG A 336 -21.14 -13.95 -40.15
C ARG A 336 -19.81 -13.19 -40.18
N ALA A 337 -19.67 -12.20 -41.07
CA ALA A 337 -18.50 -11.34 -41.13
C ALA A 337 -18.32 -10.56 -39.82
N ASN A 338 -19.41 -9.96 -39.29
CA ASN A 338 -19.38 -9.26 -38.01
C ASN A 338 -18.96 -10.17 -36.86
N LEU A 339 -19.51 -11.40 -36.78
CA LEU A 339 -19.12 -12.39 -35.77
C LEU A 339 -17.68 -12.86 -35.93
N PHE A 340 -17.21 -13.05 -37.16
CA PHE A 340 -15.83 -13.41 -37.47
C PHE A 340 -14.88 -12.34 -36.95
N PHE A 341 -15.10 -11.08 -37.32
CA PHE A 341 -14.27 -9.97 -36.88
C PHE A 341 -14.36 -9.70 -35.38
N ALA A 342 -15.55 -9.81 -34.78
CA ALA A 342 -15.73 -9.70 -33.33
C ALA A 342 -14.92 -10.76 -32.57
N SER A 343 -15.00 -12.02 -33.00
CA SER A 343 -14.28 -13.14 -32.38
C SER A 343 -12.76 -12.98 -32.53
N LEU A 344 -12.34 -12.55 -33.72
CA LEU A 344 -10.95 -12.35 -34.06
C LEU A 344 -10.35 -11.16 -33.28
N ALA A 345 -11.09 -10.05 -33.16
CA ALA A 345 -10.69 -8.89 -32.37
C ALA A 345 -10.66 -9.20 -30.87
N PHE A 346 -11.63 -9.97 -30.36
CA PHE A 346 -11.60 -10.46 -28.99
C PHE A 346 -10.34 -11.29 -28.72
N LEU A 347 -10.01 -12.22 -29.63
CA LEU A 347 -8.81 -13.06 -29.50
C LEU A 347 -7.53 -12.23 -29.55
N ALA A 348 -7.47 -11.22 -30.43
CA ALA A 348 -6.37 -10.28 -30.50
C ALA A 348 -6.20 -9.51 -29.18
N GLY A 349 -7.28 -8.97 -28.62
CA GLY A 349 -7.25 -8.29 -27.32
C GLY A 349 -6.89 -9.22 -26.16
N PHE A 350 -7.30 -10.49 -26.21
CA PHE A 350 -6.91 -11.50 -25.24
C PHE A 350 -5.43 -11.89 -25.35
N SER A 351 -4.85 -11.86 -26.55
CA SER A 351 -3.50 -12.33 -26.85
C SER A 351 -2.37 -11.48 -26.26
N GLU A 352 -2.64 -10.25 -25.81
CA GLU A 352 -1.65 -9.36 -25.17
C GLU A 352 -0.83 -10.08 -24.10
N ARG A 353 -1.51 -10.89 -23.29
CA ARG A 353 -0.86 -11.68 -22.25
C ARG A 353 -0.11 -12.90 -22.81
N TRP A 354 -0.68 -13.59 -23.81
CA TRP A 354 -0.05 -14.78 -24.37
C TRP A 354 1.30 -14.43 -25.01
N ALA A 355 1.37 -13.28 -25.68
CA ALA A 355 2.61 -12.74 -26.21
C ALA A 355 3.61 -12.39 -25.10
N GLN A 356 3.20 -11.67 -24.05
CA GLN A 356 4.08 -11.30 -22.94
C GLN A 356 4.58 -12.52 -22.14
N ASP A 357 3.68 -13.44 -21.76
CA ASP A 357 4.04 -14.62 -20.97
C ASP A 357 4.98 -15.52 -21.78
N THR A 358 4.76 -15.68 -23.10
CA THR A 358 5.67 -16.43 -23.98
C THR A 358 7.06 -15.78 -24.04
N ILE A 359 7.14 -14.46 -24.25
CA ILE A 359 8.43 -13.73 -24.33
C ILE A 359 9.19 -13.81 -22.99
N VAL A 360 8.52 -13.67 -21.86
CA VAL A 360 9.16 -13.73 -20.54
C VAL A 360 9.66 -15.13 -20.20
N HIS A 361 8.96 -16.19 -20.61
CA HIS A 361 9.39 -17.58 -20.36
C HIS A 361 10.42 -18.08 -21.37
N SER A 362 10.50 -17.47 -22.56
CA SER A 362 11.48 -17.85 -23.59
C SER A 362 12.73 -16.97 -23.61
N ALA A 363 12.74 -15.85 -22.87
CA ALA A 363 13.99 -15.16 -22.56
C ALA A 363 14.85 -16.08 -21.69
N PRO A 364 16.02 -16.57 -22.16
CA PRO A 364 16.91 -17.33 -21.31
C PRO A 364 17.28 -16.44 -20.12
N SER A 365 17.02 -16.91 -18.90
CA SER A 365 17.66 -16.36 -17.72
C SER A 365 19.15 -16.44 -17.97
N VAL A 366 19.75 -15.35 -18.45
CA VAL A 366 21.19 -15.19 -18.49
C VAL A 366 21.60 -15.07 -17.04
N THR A 367 21.66 -16.23 -16.39
CA THR A 367 22.48 -16.47 -15.22
C THR A 367 23.86 -16.04 -15.65
N PHE A 368 24.20 -14.78 -15.34
CA PHE A 368 25.57 -14.34 -15.32
C PHE A 368 26.27 -15.29 -14.32
N LEU A 369 26.83 -16.37 -14.86
CA LEU A 369 27.86 -17.15 -14.22
C LEU A 369 29.03 -16.17 -14.04
N ARG A 370 28.98 -15.42 -12.93
CA ARG A 370 30.12 -14.71 -12.40
C ARG A 370 31.10 -15.80 -11.96
N ASN A 371 31.96 -16.21 -12.89
CA ASN A 371 33.13 -17.03 -12.59
C ASN A 371 33.91 -16.36 -11.44
N PRO A 372 34.11 -17.04 -10.29
CA PRO A 372 35.11 -16.64 -9.32
C PRO A 372 36.42 -17.34 -9.72
N VAL A 373 37.20 -16.68 -10.57
CA VAL A 373 38.61 -17.01 -10.82
C VAL A 373 39.33 -15.66 -10.84
N GLY A 374 40.25 -15.28 -9.98
CA GLY A 374 41.02 -16.00 -8.98
C GLY A 374 42.42 -15.37 -8.97
N SER A 375 42.82 -14.69 -7.89
CA SER A 375 44.22 -14.52 -7.47
C SER A 375 44.30 -13.76 -6.14
N SER A 376 44.42 -14.51 -5.05
CA SER A 376 45.12 -14.08 -3.82
C SER A 376 46.64 -14.22 -4.06
N PRO A 377 47.55 -13.59 -3.26
CA PRO A 377 47.85 -14.14 -1.92
C PRO A 377 48.21 -13.13 -0.81
N SER A 378 48.22 -13.68 0.41
CA SER A 378 49.10 -13.39 1.57
C SER A 378 48.91 -12.16 2.46
N SER A 379 48.32 -12.40 3.64
CA SER A 379 48.89 -12.15 4.98
C SER A 379 47.88 -12.62 6.05
N THR A 380 47.92 -13.88 6.50
CA THR A 380 48.64 -14.41 7.69
C THR A 380 48.06 -13.97 9.04
N SER A 381 47.79 -14.98 9.90
CA SER A 381 47.64 -14.93 11.37
C SER A 381 46.26 -14.47 11.86
N VAL A 382 45.43 -15.22 12.60
CA VAL A 382 45.64 -16.24 13.64
C VAL A 382 44.35 -17.09 13.75
N ALA A 383 44.51 -18.41 13.91
CA ALA A 383 43.49 -19.39 14.33
C ALA A 383 43.70 -19.73 15.83
N PRO A 384 43.04 -20.72 16.48
CA PRO A 384 41.74 -21.38 16.24
C PRO A 384 40.86 -21.41 17.52
N ASN A 385 39.58 -21.78 17.43
CA ASN A 385 39.11 -22.91 18.22
C ASN A 385 37.82 -23.52 17.65
N ASP A 386 37.89 -24.83 17.46
CA ASP A 386 36.85 -25.77 17.12
C ASP A 386 35.83 -25.89 18.27
N THR A 387 34.56 -26.15 17.95
CA THR A 387 33.89 -27.39 18.37
C THR A 387 32.56 -27.58 17.65
N ASP A 388 32.43 -28.79 17.12
CA ASP A 388 31.30 -29.42 16.46
C ASP A 388 30.07 -29.59 17.38
N ALA A 389 28.89 -29.80 16.76
CA ALA A 389 28.02 -30.98 16.99
C ALA A 389 26.54 -30.70 16.66
N GLU A 390 26.05 -31.47 15.66
CA GLU A 390 24.83 -32.30 15.66
C GLU A 390 23.41 -31.79 16.00
N GLY A 391 22.46 -32.37 15.24
CA GLY A 391 21.05 -32.60 15.58
C GLY A 391 20.10 -31.80 14.69
N ASP A 392 19.61 -32.29 13.55
CA ASP A 392 18.85 -33.53 13.29
C ASP A 392 17.73 -33.81 14.32
N LEU A 393 16.51 -33.36 14.02
CA LEU A 393 15.28 -33.75 14.70
C LEU A 393 14.14 -33.87 13.68
N ALA A 394 14.05 -35.07 13.12
CA ALA A 394 12.90 -35.96 13.07
C ALA A 394 11.48 -35.37 13.11
N ASP A 395 10.73 -35.78 12.08
CA ASP A 395 9.29 -35.99 12.04
C ASP A 395 8.76 -36.64 13.34
N VAL A 396 7.72 -36.03 13.91
CA VAL A 396 6.85 -36.68 14.90
C VAL A 396 5.57 -37.10 14.20
N ASP A 397 5.54 -38.39 13.88
CA ASP A 397 4.39 -39.17 13.47
C ASP A 397 3.44 -39.36 14.67
N VAL A 398 2.24 -38.79 14.62
CA VAL A 398 1.20 -38.96 15.64
C VAL A 398 0.34 -40.15 15.22
N GLY A 399 0.80 -41.35 15.60
CA GLY A 399 0.02 -42.58 15.55
C GLY A 399 -1.09 -42.56 16.60
N SER A 400 -2.35 -42.53 16.15
CA SER A 400 -3.52 -42.78 16.99
C SER A 400 -3.69 -44.28 17.19
N HIS A 401 -3.27 -44.80 18.35
CA HIS A 401 -3.62 -46.15 18.76
C HIS A 401 -5.01 -46.17 19.41
N SER A 402 -5.81 -47.07 18.84
CA SER A 402 -7.02 -47.69 19.37
C SER A 402 -6.84 -48.26 20.78
N ASP A 403 -7.76 -47.93 21.68
CA ASP A 403 -8.08 -48.79 22.83
C ASP A 403 -9.59 -49.02 22.90
N ALA A 404 -9.93 -50.31 22.81
CA ALA A 404 -11.24 -50.88 23.02
C ALA A 404 -11.22 -51.63 24.37
N SER A 405 -12.19 -51.35 25.22
CA SER A 405 -12.56 -52.13 26.42
C SER A 405 -14.05 -51.88 26.57
N THR A 406 -14.94 -52.72 26.03
CA THR A 406 -15.43 -53.99 26.59
C THR A 406 -15.81 -53.86 28.06
N GLU A 407 -17.00 -53.31 28.32
CA GLU A 407 -17.73 -53.48 29.58
C GLU A 407 -18.95 -54.35 29.28
N LYS A 408 -19.10 -55.40 30.08
CA LYS A 408 -20.01 -56.52 29.90
C LYS A 408 -20.84 -56.59 31.18
N ASP A 409 -22.08 -56.12 31.11
CA ASP A 409 -23.12 -56.39 32.10
C ASP A 409 -24.08 -57.42 31.48
N ASP A 410 -24.00 -58.66 31.99
CA ASP A 410 -25.07 -59.64 32.18
C ASP A 410 -24.50 -60.91 32.84
#